data_AF-A0A497EVN3-F1
#
_entry.id   AF-A0A497EVN3-F1
#
_cell.length_a   1.000
_cell.length_b   1.000
_cell.length_c   1.000
_cell.angle_alpha   90.00
_cell.angle_beta   90.00
_cell.angle_gamma   90.00
#
_symmetry.space_group_name_H-M   'P 1'
#
loop_
_entity.id
_entity.type
_entity.pdbx_description
1 polymer ?
#
loop_
_entity_poly.entity_id
_entity_poly.type
_entity_poly.pdbx_seq_one_letter_code
_entity_poly.pdbx_strand_id
1 'polypeptide(L)'
;PSLPLTYLENLSVDYIALGHEHNKFKFKQLNNGTVINNPGSTEKFDFLESDEKGFYVVELESEPKPQWIPIQSTHAMKLIKIEAEEPVKPSWFVDQALSKLRDVTRANKGKKLFIRIQMKGKLSSGLPSDIKLSTIYEEFERLKREGILAYGDIIPPDVDIQLQELKLTSEGVDIQSFFKKTLGNALGENLYKFYAKVKEAYADDDSLTKDGNLKKDVRAKLIKDLLEGW
;
A
#
# COMPACT_ATOMS: atom_id res chain seq x y z
N PRO A 1 24.28 -2.57 7.76
CA PRO A 1 25.64 -3.18 7.88
C PRO A 1 25.57 -4.61 7.33
N SER A 2 26.56 -5.05 6.56
CA SER A 2 26.63 -6.42 6.04
C SER A 2 27.95 -7.07 6.47
N LEU A 3 27.90 -8.36 6.79
CA LEU A 3 29.05 -9.18 7.19
C LEU A 3 29.34 -10.22 6.09
N PRO A 4 30.57 -10.31 5.57
CA PRO A 4 30.91 -11.35 4.61
C PRO A 4 30.82 -12.74 5.23
N LEU A 5 30.30 -13.72 4.47
CA LEU A 5 30.18 -15.11 4.94
C LEU A 5 31.52 -15.75 5.34
N THR A 6 32.64 -15.27 4.78
CA THR A 6 34.00 -15.73 5.12
C THR A 6 34.35 -15.50 6.59
N TYR A 7 33.72 -14.54 7.27
CA TYR A 7 33.91 -14.36 8.71
C TYR A 7 33.35 -15.53 9.52
N LEU A 8 32.32 -16.20 8.99
CA LEU A 8 31.72 -17.36 9.64
C LEU A 8 32.61 -18.61 9.50
N GLU A 9 33.52 -18.64 8.52
CA GLU A 9 34.46 -19.76 8.32
C GLU A 9 35.47 -19.88 9.47
N ASN A 10 35.71 -18.79 10.20
CA ASN A 10 36.59 -18.77 11.37
C ASN A 10 35.90 -19.27 12.65
N LEU A 11 34.60 -19.57 12.60
CA LEU A 11 33.86 -20.12 13.73
C LEU A 11 34.05 -21.64 13.78
N SER A 12 34.37 -22.17 14.97
CA SER A 12 34.45 -23.62 15.20
C SER A 12 33.07 -24.20 15.48
N VAL A 13 32.19 -24.16 14.47
CA VAL A 13 30.82 -24.70 14.54
C VAL A 13 30.47 -25.50 13.29
N ASP A 14 29.75 -26.60 13.45
CA ASP A 14 29.34 -27.45 12.32
C ASP A 14 28.08 -26.90 11.62
N TYR A 15 27.21 -26.22 12.37
CA TYR A 15 25.93 -25.74 11.86
C TYR A 15 25.57 -24.35 12.40
N ILE A 16 25.09 -23.47 11.52
CA ILE A 16 24.62 -22.13 11.84
C ILE A 16 23.14 -22.02 11.50
N ALA A 17 22.30 -21.97 12.53
CA ALA A 17 20.87 -21.72 12.43
C ALA A 17 20.60 -20.21 12.43
N LEU A 18 20.25 -19.67 11.26
CA LEU A 18 19.81 -18.28 11.12
C LEU A 18 18.31 -18.15 11.39
N GLY A 19 17.88 -16.90 11.61
CA GLY A 19 16.48 -16.51 11.77
C GLY A 19 16.26 -15.07 11.31
N HIS A 20 15.18 -14.44 11.80
CA HIS A 20 14.71 -13.09 11.46
C HIS A 20 14.15 -12.93 10.05
N GLU A 21 14.80 -13.48 9.03
CA GLU A 21 14.26 -13.49 7.66
C GLU A 21 13.13 -14.50 7.52
N HIS A 22 11.94 -14.05 7.13
CA HIS A 22 10.74 -14.89 7.04
C HIS A 22 10.72 -15.83 5.83
N ASN A 23 11.60 -15.57 4.84
CA ASN A 23 11.75 -16.42 3.67
C ASN A 23 12.87 -17.44 3.87
N LYS A 24 12.59 -18.68 3.51
CA LYS A 24 13.60 -19.74 3.47
C LYS A 24 14.69 -19.40 2.46
N PHE A 25 15.94 -19.68 2.82
CA PHE A 25 17.03 -19.74 1.87
C PHE A 25 17.47 -21.19 1.68
N LYS A 26 17.99 -21.51 0.49
CA LYS A 26 18.65 -22.80 0.30
C LYS A 26 19.85 -22.87 1.24
N PHE A 27 19.98 -23.98 1.97
CA PHE A 27 21.13 -24.19 2.85
C PHE A 27 22.44 -24.06 2.04
N LYS A 28 23.48 -23.56 2.70
CA LYS A 28 24.79 -23.34 2.09
C LYS A 28 25.86 -23.99 2.94
N GLN A 29 26.76 -24.73 2.31
CA GLN A 29 27.96 -25.24 2.95
C GLN A 29 29.12 -24.28 2.70
N LEU A 30 29.88 -23.96 3.75
CA LEU A 30 31.09 -23.16 3.70
C LEU A 30 32.31 -24.04 3.38
N ASN A 31 33.45 -23.41 3.08
CA ASN A 31 34.68 -24.13 2.73
C ASN A 31 35.23 -24.99 3.89
N ASN A 32 34.98 -24.57 5.14
CA ASN A 32 35.37 -25.30 6.35
C ASN A 32 34.40 -26.44 6.71
N GLY A 33 33.37 -26.70 5.88
CA GLY A 33 32.37 -27.73 6.11
C GLY A 33 31.12 -27.26 6.88
N THR A 34 31.15 -26.08 7.50
CA THR A 34 30.01 -25.53 8.24
C THR A 34 28.78 -25.36 7.33
N VAL A 35 27.61 -25.81 7.79
CA VAL A 35 26.34 -25.63 7.08
C VAL A 35 25.55 -24.46 7.67
N ILE A 36 25.12 -23.55 6.80
CA ILE A 36 24.29 -22.39 7.15
C ILE A 36 22.88 -22.62 6.62
N ASN A 37 21.89 -22.30 7.44
CA ASN A 37 20.50 -22.44 7.05
C ASN A 37 19.61 -21.34 7.65
N ASN A 38 18.59 -20.92 6.90
CA ASN A 38 17.48 -20.11 7.38
C ASN A 38 16.16 -20.80 7.01
N PRO A 39 15.43 -21.36 7.98
CA PRO A 39 14.16 -22.03 7.70
C PRO A 39 13.06 -21.07 7.23
N GLY A 40 13.19 -19.77 7.53
CA GLY A 40 12.09 -18.82 7.37
C GLY A 40 11.13 -18.86 8.55
N SER A 41 9.98 -18.22 8.39
CA SER A 41 8.87 -18.33 9.33
C SER A 41 8.10 -19.64 9.12
N THR A 42 7.32 -20.06 10.13
CA THR A 42 6.44 -21.23 10.04
C THR A 42 5.08 -20.92 9.43
N GLU A 43 4.69 -19.65 9.44
CA GLU A 43 3.47 -19.12 8.83
C GLU A 43 3.79 -17.83 8.09
N LYS A 44 2.94 -17.49 7.11
CA LYS A 44 3.08 -16.27 6.33
C LYS A 44 2.61 -15.08 7.15
N PHE A 45 3.44 -14.06 7.29
CA PHE A 45 3.10 -12.84 8.06
C PHE A 45 2.81 -11.65 7.14
N ASP A 46 3.56 -11.53 6.05
CA ASP A 46 3.35 -10.51 5.01
C ASP A 46 3.00 -11.14 3.65
N PHE A 47 2.26 -10.39 2.84
CA PHE A 47 1.84 -10.72 1.48
C PHE A 47 3.00 -10.95 0.51
N LEU A 48 4.18 -10.38 0.79
CA LEU A 48 5.39 -10.49 -0.04
C LEU A 48 6.23 -11.75 0.25
N GLU A 49 5.94 -12.47 1.32
CA GLU A 49 6.66 -13.71 1.65
C GLU A 49 6.28 -14.86 0.71
N SER A 50 7.16 -15.86 0.60
CA SER A 50 6.89 -17.12 -0.08
C SER A 50 5.73 -17.87 0.60
N ASP A 51 4.96 -18.62 -0.19
CA ASP A 51 3.91 -19.51 0.33
C ASP A 51 4.47 -20.82 0.91
N GLU A 52 5.70 -21.20 0.54
CA GLU A 52 6.35 -22.40 1.07
C GLU A 52 6.88 -22.11 2.48
N LYS A 53 6.26 -22.75 3.48
CA LYS A 53 6.65 -22.66 4.90
C LYS A 53 6.97 -24.04 5.44
N GLY A 54 7.77 -24.10 6.50
CA GLY A 54 8.26 -25.36 7.04
C GLY A 54 9.43 -25.18 7.98
N PHE A 55 10.15 -26.26 8.22
CA PHE A 55 11.37 -26.27 9.02
C PHE A 55 12.34 -27.31 8.50
N TYR A 56 13.58 -27.24 8.98
CA TYR A 56 14.59 -28.24 8.70
C TYR A 56 14.75 -29.19 9.88
N VAL A 57 14.81 -30.49 9.58
CA VAL A 57 15.35 -31.51 10.48
C VAL A 57 16.80 -31.72 10.07
N VAL A 58 17.73 -31.67 11.03
CA VAL A 58 19.16 -31.77 10.77
C VAL A 58 19.74 -32.85 11.65
N GLU A 59 20.38 -33.83 11.04
CA GLU A 59 21.15 -34.85 11.74
C GLU A 59 22.60 -34.37 11.91
N LEU A 60 23.15 -34.46 13.13
CA LEU A 60 24.48 -33.97 13.49
C LEU A 60 25.48 -35.09 13.81
N GLU A 61 25.08 -36.35 13.75
CA GLU A 61 25.97 -37.50 14.01
C GLU A 61 27.07 -37.67 12.93
N SER A 62 26.91 -36.99 11.80
CA SER A 62 27.89 -36.88 10.71
C SER A 62 27.84 -35.45 10.14
N GLU A 63 28.43 -35.20 8.96
CA GLU A 63 28.28 -33.90 8.28
C GLU A 63 26.80 -33.46 8.26
N PRO A 64 26.47 -32.21 8.64
CA PRO A 64 25.08 -31.78 8.77
C PRO A 64 24.30 -31.95 7.46
N LYS A 65 23.18 -32.67 7.53
CA LYS A 65 22.29 -32.94 6.40
C LYS A 65 20.91 -32.34 6.64
N PRO A 66 20.64 -31.11 6.17
CA PRO A 66 19.33 -30.49 6.36
C PRO A 66 18.28 -31.12 5.45
N GLN A 67 17.25 -31.71 6.05
CA GLN A 67 16.04 -32.18 5.37
C GLN A 67 14.89 -31.19 5.60
N TRP A 68 14.28 -30.71 4.51
CA TRP A 68 13.14 -29.80 4.59
C TRP A 68 11.84 -30.56 4.84
N ILE A 69 11.08 -30.11 5.83
CA ILE A 69 9.73 -30.61 6.14
C ILE A 69 8.74 -29.46 5.92
N PRO A 70 7.86 -29.54 4.90
CA PRO A 70 6.88 -28.49 4.63
C PRO A 70 5.76 -28.51 5.66
N ILE A 71 5.30 -27.33 6.07
CA ILE A 71 4.10 -27.12 6.88
C ILE A 71 2.96 -26.68 5.96
N GLN A 72 1.83 -27.36 6.06
CA GLN A 72 0.62 -26.98 5.34
C GLN A 72 -0.14 -25.91 6.12
N SER A 73 -0.13 -24.67 5.62
CA SER A 73 -0.89 -23.58 6.23
C SER A 73 -2.40 -23.79 6.05
N THR A 74 -3.15 -23.49 7.12
CA THR A 74 -4.62 -23.52 7.17
C THR A 74 -5.28 -22.32 6.49
N HIS A 75 -4.49 -21.30 6.17
CA HIS A 75 -4.94 -20.09 5.49
C HIS A 75 -4.08 -19.81 4.25
N ALA A 76 -4.52 -18.84 3.44
CA ALA A 76 -3.75 -18.38 2.30
C ALA A 76 -3.73 -16.84 2.28
N MET A 77 -2.54 -16.25 2.24
CA MET A 77 -2.36 -14.81 2.05
C MET A 77 -1.96 -14.53 0.61
N LYS A 78 -2.78 -13.76 -0.12
CA LYS A 78 -2.57 -13.50 -1.55
C LYS A 78 -2.63 -12.02 -1.89
N LEU A 79 -1.57 -11.55 -2.54
CA LEU A 79 -1.52 -10.26 -3.19
C LEU A 79 -2.00 -10.41 -4.63
N ILE A 80 -3.13 -9.80 -4.96
CA ILE A 80 -3.65 -9.73 -6.32
C ILE A 80 -3.10 -8.46 -6.96
N LYS A 81 -2.16 -8.63 -7.90
CA LYS A 81 -1.64 -7.54 -8.71
C LYS A 81 -2.43 -7.40 -10.01
N ILE A 82 -2.88 -6.18 -10.26
CA ILE A 82 -3.60 -5.78 -11.47
C ILE A 82 -2.79 -4.65 -12.09
N GLU A 83 -2.14 -4.95 -13.21
CA GLU A 83 -1.25 -4.03 -13.89
C GLU A 83 -1.76 -3.86 -15.32
N ALA A 84 -2.02 -2.62 -15.71
CA ALA A 84 -2.38 -2.27 -17.08
C ALA A 84 -1.14 -1.73 -17.80
N GLU A 85 -0.70 -2.43 -18.85
CA GLU A 85 0.41 -2.00 -19.70
C GLU A 85 -0.01 -0.82 -20.60
N GLU A 86 -1.25 -0.85 -21.07
CA GLU A 86 -1.86 0.19 -21.90
C GLU A 86 -2.91 1.00 -21.11
N PRO A 87 -3.27 2.21 -21.57
CA PRO A 87 -4.34 2.99 -20.95
C PRO A 87 -5.70 2.28 -20.99
N VAL A 88 -6.35 2.14 -19.84
CA VAL A 88 -7.64 1.42 -19.69
C VAL A 88 -8.68 2.24 -18.94
N LYS A 89 -9.96 1.88 -19.12
CA LYS A 89 -11.06 2.54 -18.40
C LYS A 89 -11.04 2.15 -16.91
N PRO A 90 -11.54 3.00 -15.99
CA PRO A 90 -11.64 2.67 -14.57
C PRO A 90 -12.36 1.34 -14.28
N SER A 91 -13.41 1.01 -15.04
CA SER A 91 -14.16 -0.25 -14.89
C SER A 91 -13.32 -1.50 -15.13
N TRP A 92 -12.30 -1.41 -15.99
CA TRP A 92 -11.42 -2.54 -16.29
C TRP A 92 -10.68 -3.02 -15.04
N PHE A 93 -10.21 -2.10 -14.19
CA PHE A 93 -9.54 -2.45 -12.93
C PHE A 93 -10.47 -3.22 -11.99
N VAL A 94 -11.74 -2.82 -11.92
CA VAL A 94 -12.77 -3.51 -11.12
C VAL A 94 -13.04 -4.90 -11.67
N ASP A 95 -13.23 -5.03 -12.98
CA ASP A 95 -13.50 -6.32 -13.64
C ASP A 95 -12.34 -7.31 -13.44
N GLN A 96 -11.10 -6.82 -13.60
CA GLN A 96 -9.90 -7.63 -13.36
C GLN A 96 -9.75 -8.04 -11.89
N ALA A 97 -10.06 -7.14 -10.95
CA ALA A 97 -10.03 -7.44 -9.53
C ALA A 97 -11.00 -8.57 -9.18
N LEU A 98 -12.25 -8.46 -9.62
CA LEU A 98 -13.29 -9.45 -9.36
C LEU A 98 -13.00 -10.78 -10.06
N SER A 99 -12.44 -10.75 -11.29
CA SER A 99 -12.00 -11.96 -11.97
C SER A 99 -10.91 -12.69 -11.17
N LYS A 100 -9.82 -12.01 -10.85
CA LYS A 100 -8.69 -12.61 -10.12
C LYS A 100 -9.08 -13.03 -8.71
N LEU A 101 -9.97 -12.30 -8.05
CA LEU A 101 -10.49 -12.67 -6.73
C LEU A 101 -11.26 -14.00 -6.78
N ARG A 102 -12.07 -14.22 -7.83
CA ARG A 102 -12.76 -15.50 -8.05
C ARG A 102 -11.77 -16.65 -8.30
N ASP A 103 -10.72 -16.40 -9.09
CA ASP A 103 -9.69 -17.40 -9.37
C ASP A 103 -8.91 -17.78 -8.11
N VAL A 104 -8.49 -16.80 -7.32
CA VAL A 104 -7.81 -17.02 -6.04
C VAL A 104 -8.69 -17.79 -5.07
N THR A 105 -9.98 -17.43 -4.99
CA THR A 105 -10.95 -18.12 -4.14
C THR A 105 -11.10 -19.58 -4.54
N ARG A 106 -11.19 -19.87 -5.84
CA ARG A 106 -11.30 -21.24 -6.35
C ARG A 106 -10.03 -22.05 -6.09
N ALA A 107 -8.87 -21.46 -6.35
CA ALA A 107 -7.57 -22.13 -6.21
C ALA A 107 -7.22 -22.48 -4.75
N ASN A 108 -7.81 -21.77 -3.78
CA ASN A 108 -7.54 -21.93 -2.36
C ASN A 108 -8.78 -22.43 -1.59
N LYS A 109 -9.63 -23.23 -2.26
CA LYS A 109 -10.85 -23.79 -1.66
C LYS A 109 -10.53 -24.54 -0.38
N GLY A 110 -11.29 -24.27 0.68
CA GLY A 110 -11.11 -24.89 2.01
C GLY A 110 -10.12 -24.18 2.92
N LYS A 111 -9.40 -23.14 2.44
CA LYS A 111 -8.56 -22.28 3.26
C LYS A 111 -9.26 -20.96 3.56
N LYS A 112 -9.01 -20.40 4.74
CA LYS A 112 -9.35 -18.99 5.03
C LYS A 112 -8.43 -18.06 4.24
N LEU A 113 -8.98 -17.01 3.67
CA LEU A 113 -8.22 -16.10 2.81
C LEU A 113 -7.91 -14.76 3.49
N PHE A 114 -6.70 -14.28 3.25
CA PHE A 114 -6.28 -12.91 3.48
C PHE A 114 -5.90 -12.35 2.12
N ILE A 115 -6.61 -11.32 1.66
CA ILE A 115 -6.44 -10.77 0.32
C ILE A 115 -6.01 -9.32 0.42
N ARG A 116 -5.03 -8.96 -0.40
CA ARG A 116 -4.69 -7.57 -0.69
C ARG A 116 -4.71 -7.36 -2.19
N ILE A 117 -5.34 -6.29 -2.64
CA ILE A 117 -5.37 -5.94 -4.06
C ILE A 117 -4.51 -4.71 -4.29
N GLN A 118 -3.63 -4.80 -5.29
CA GLN A 118 -2.81 -3.69 -5.77
C GLN A 118 -3.13 -3.43 -7.24
N MET A 119 -3.40 -2.17 -7.55
CA MET A 119 -3.71 -1.71 -8.91
C MET A 119 -2.65 -0.72 -9.36
N LYS A 120 -2.13 -0.93 -10.58
CA LYS A 120 -1.17 -0.02 -11.21
C LYS A 120 -1.46 0.12 -12.70
N GLY A 121 -1.23 1.29 -13.27
CA GLY A 121 -1.29 1.49 -14.72
C GLY A 121 -1.70 2.89 -15.11
N LYS A 122 -2.31 3.03 -16.29
CA LYS A 122 -2.79 4.30 -16.81
C LYS A 122 -4.27 4.26 -17.11
N LEU A 123 -4.97 5.35 -16.81
CA LEU A 123 -6.36 5.53 -17.20
C LEU A 123 -6.42 6.09 -18.62
N SER A 124 -7.24 5.45 -19.46
CA SER A 124 -7.59 6.00 -20.78
C SER A 124 -8.56 7.17 -20.67
N SER A 125 -9.34 7.24 -19.60
CA SER A 125 -10.23 8.38 -19.30
C SER A 125 -10.64 8.40 -17.82
N GLY A 126 -11.16 9.54 -17.38
CA GLY A 126 -11.64 9.73 -16.01
C GLY A 126 -10.54 9.92 -14.97
N LEU A 127 -10.93 9.88 -13.70
CA LEU A 127 -10.07 10.04 -12.55
C LEU A 127 -9.88 8.70 -11.81
N PRO A 128 -8.82 8.56 -10.99
CA PRO A 128 -8.65 7.39 -10.12
C PRO A 128 -9.85 7.13 -9.20
N SER A 129 -10.58 8.18 -8.80
CA SER A 129 -11.81 8.09 -8.00
C SER A 129 -12.98 7.41 -8.72
N ASP A 130 -12.93 7.32 -10.06
CA ASP A 130 -13.96 6.66 -10.85
C ASP A 130 -13.82 5.13 -10.83
N ILE A 131 -12.70 4.61 -10.31
CA ILE A 131 -12.56 3.18 -10.02
C ILE A 131 -13.48 2.85 -8.83
N LYS A 132 -14.59 2.16 -9.11
CA LYS A 132 -15.61 1.82 -8.11
C LYS A 132 -15.14 0.74 -7.14
N LEU A 133 -14.26 1.12 -6.21
CA LEU A 133 -13.73 0.22 -5.17
C LEU A 133 -14.81 -0.38 -4.29
N SER A 134 -15.96 0.31 -4.13
CA SER A 134 -17.11 -0.20 -3.37
C SER A 134 -17.59 -1.55 -3.89
N THR A 135 -17.59 -1.78 -5.20
CA THR A 135 -18.00 -3.05 -5.80
C THR A 135 -17.08 -4.20 -5.39
N ILE A 136 -15.78 -3.92 -5.21
CA ILE A 136 -14.82 -4.92 -4.73
C ILE A 136 -15.01 -5.17 -3.23
N TYR A 137 -15.27 -4.13 -2.45
CA TYR A 137 -15.57 -4.26 -1.03
C TYR A 137 -16.88 -5.02 -0.77
N GLU A 138 -17.92 -4.81 -1.58
CA GLU A 138 -19.16 -5.59 -1.52
C GLU A 138 -18.90 -7.09 -1.70
N GLU A 139 -18.00 -7.44 -2.63
CA GLU A 139 -17.57 -8.82 -2.86
C GLU A 139 -16.74 -9.37 -1.68
N PHE A 140 -15.86 -8.56 -1.08
CA PHE A 140 -15.18 -8.93 0.16
C PHE A 140 -16.18 -9.22 1.29
N GLU A 141 -17.19 -8.38 1.47
CA GLU A 141 -18.21 -8.61 2.49
C GLU A 141 -19.05 -9.87 2.22
N ARG A 142 -19.36 -10.16 0.95
CA ARG A 142 -19.98 -11.44 0.57
C ARG A 142 -19.10 -12.63 0.98
N LEU A 143 -17.81 -12.61 0.63
CA LEU A 143 -16.87 -13.69 0.96
C LEU A 143 -16.62 -13.84 2.47
N LYS A 144 -16.66 -12.74 3.23
CA LYS A 144 -16.60 -12.77 4.71
C LYS A 144 -17.83 -13.46 5.30
N ARG A 145 -19.04 -13.12 4.84
CA ARG A 145 -20.29 -13.77 5.28
C ARG A 145 -20.31 -15.27 4.98
N GLU A 146 -19.73 -15.69 3.86
CA GLU A 146 -19.56 -17.10 3.49
C GLU A 146 -18.47 -17.80 4.30
N GLY A 147 -17.75 -17.09 5.16
CA GLY A 147 -16.66 -17.64 5.95
C GLY A 147 -15.45 -18.01 5.10
N ILE A 148 -15.28 -17.46 3.90
CA ILE A 148 -14.14 -17.73 3.01
C ILE A 148 -13.02 -16.71 3.30
N LEU A 149 -13.36 -15.43 3.39
CA LEU A 149 -12.41 -14.34 3.60
C LEU A 149 -12.32 -13.98 5.08
N ALA A 150 -11.10 -13.96 5.63
CA ALA A 150 -10.81 -13.45 6.96
C ALA A 150 -10.48 -11.95 6.93
N TYR A 151 -9.73 -11.51 5.92
CA TYR A 151 -9.32 -10.12 5.75
C TYR A 151 -9.19 -9.77 4.26
N GLY A 152 -9.58 -8.55 3.90
CA GLY A 152 -9.50 -8.05 2.54
C GLY A 152 -9.26 -6.55 2.54
N ASP A 153 -8.22 -6.08 1.84
CA ASP A 153 -7.97 -4.67 1.61
C ASP A 153 -7.51 -4.37 0.19
N ILE A 154 -7.57 -3.08 -0.15
CA ILE A 154 -7.15 -2.55 -1.45
C ILE A 154 -6.14 -1.43 -1.16
N ILE A 155 -4.93 -1.57 -1.70
CA ILE A 155 -3.93 -0.50 -1.69
C ILE A 155 -4.48 0.64 -2.57
N PRO A 156 -4.38 1.92 -2.16
CA PRO A 156 -4.74 3.05 -3.00
C PRO A 156 -4.19 2.87 -4.43
N PRO A 157 -5.04 2.95 -5.48
CA PRO A 157 -4.60 2.70 -6.85
C PRO A 157 -3.47 3.63 -7.27
N ASP A 158 -2.38 3.05 -7.77
CA ASP A 158 -1.23 3.76 -8.33
C ASP A 158 -1.45 3.92 -9.85
N VAL A 159 -2.40 4.78 -10.23
CA VAL A 159 -2.83 4.95 -11.62
C VAL A 159 -2.60 6.37 -12.13
N ASP A 160 -1.92 6.48 -13.26
CA ASP A 160 -1.70 7.75 -13.94
C ASP A 160 -2.90 8.16 -14.79
N ILE A 161 -3.08 9.46 -15.01
CA ILE A 161 -4.12 10.01 -15.88
C ILE A 161 -3.47 10.52 -17.16
N GLN A 162 -4.10 10.28 -18.31
CA GLN A 162 -3.73 11.00 -19.53
C GLN A 162 -4.23 12.45 -19.47
N LEU A 163 -3.33 13.37 -19.14
CA LEU A 163 -3.61 14.81 -19.03
C LEU A 163 -4.22 15.41 -20.31
N GLN A 164 -4.02 14.80 -21.48
CA GLN A 164 -4.54 15.29 -22.75
C GLN A 164 -6.08 15.15 -22.88
N GLU A 165 -6.71 14.25 -22.11
CA GLU A 165 -8.17 14.07 -22.09
C GLU A 165 -8.85 14.61 -20.83
N LEU A 166 -8.09 15.16 -19.90
CA LEU A 166 -8.64 16.14 -18.97
C LEU A 166 -8.99 17.38 -19.80
N LYS A 167 -10.15 17.35 -20.46
CA LYS A 167 -11.04 18.49 -20.34
C LYS A 167 -11.21 18.64 -18.83
N LEU A 168 -10.33 19.44 -18.23
CA LEU A 168 -10.71 20.27 -17.12
C LEU A 168 -11.98 20.95 -17.63
N THR A 169 -13.13 20.33 -17.39
CA THR A 169 -14.26 21.07 -16.86
C THR A 169 -13.75 21.60 -15.53
N SER A 170 -12.86 22.59 -15.60
CA SER A 170 -12.88 23.65 -14.64
C SER A 170 -14.24 24.33 -14.86
N GLU A 171 -15.30 23.67 -14.41
CA GLU A 171 -16.11 24.36 -13.42
C GLU A 171 -15.16 24.59 -12.23
N GLY A 172 -14.22 25.53 -12.41
CA GLY A 172 -13.56 26.15 -11.29
C GLY A 172 -14.74 26.66 -10.51
N VAL A 173 -14.95 26.10 -9.33
CA VAL A 173 -15.94 26.65 -8.42
C VAL A 173 -15.51 28.08 -8.25
N ASP A 174 -16.28 29.01 -8.81
CA ASP A 174 -16.07 30.43 -8.54
C ASP A 174 -16.33 30.58 -7.04
N ILE A 175 -15.23 30.58 -6.28
CA ILE A 175 -15.25 30.57 -4.82
C ILE A 175 -16.01 31.80 -4.30
N GLN A 176 -15.94 32.92 -5.03
CA GLN A 176 -16.71 34.12 -4.71
C GLN A 176 -18.21 33.85 -4.88
N SER A 177 -18.61 33.29 -6.03
CA SER A 177 -20.01 32.92 -6.28
C SER A 177 -20.51 31.86 -5.31
N PHE A 178 -19.68 30.89 -4.93
CA PHE A 178 -20.01 29.86 -3.94
C PHE A 178 -20.28 30.46 -2.56
N PHE A 179 -19.41 31.37 -2.09
CA PHE A 179 -19.61 32.03 -0.80
C PHE A 179 -20.84 32.95 -0.80
N LYS A 180 -21.04 33.72 -1.87
CA LYS A 180 -22.24 34.57 -2.03
C LYS A 180 -23.54 33.76 -2.04
N LYS A 181 -23.54 32.61 -2.74
CA LYS A 181 -24.70 31.71 -2.80
C LYS A 181 -25.01 31.05 -1.45
N THR A 182 -23.97 30.68 -0.69
CA THR A 182 -24.12 29.93 0.56
C THR A 182 -24.44 30.83 1.76
N LEU A 183 -23.81 32.00 1.83
CA LEU A 183 -23.82 32.88 3.01
C LEU A 183 -24.54 34.21 2.79
N GLY A 184 -25.02 34.47 1.56
CA GLY A 184 -25.56 35.76 1.13
C GLY A 184 -24.47 36.73 0.70
N ASN A 185 -24.88 37.82 0.02
CA ASN A 185 -23.95 38.73 -0.66
C ASN A 185 -22.92 39.40 0.27
N ALA A 186 -23.35 39.92 1.42
CA ALA A 186 -22.47 40.66 2.33
C ALA A 186 -21.44 39.75 3.00
N LEU A 187 -21.91 38.66 3.62
CA LEU A 187 -21.04 37.72 4.33
C LEU A 187 -20.15 36.91 3.38
N GLY A 188 -20.69 36.53 2.22
CA GLY A 188 -19.93 35.84 1.19
C GLY A 188 -18.80 36.69 0.59
N GLU A 189 -19.02 38.00 0.41
CA GLU A 189 -17.97 38.93 -0.05
C GLU A 189 -16.86 39.11 1.00
N ASN A 190 -17.22 39.22 2.28
CA ASN A 190 -16.23 39.31 3.36
C ASN A 190 -15.38 38.04 3.48
N LEU A 191 -16.01 36.87 3.42
CA LEU A 191 -15.30 35.59 3.45
C LEU A 191 -14.42 35.40 2.21
N TYR A 192 -14.87 35.84 1.03
CA TYR A 192 -14.03 35.81 -0.17
C TYR A 192 -12.79 36.69 -0.03
N LYS A 193 -12.93 37.91 0.50
CA LYS A 193 -11.78 38.79 0.78
C LYS A 193 -10.80 38.16 1.76
N PHE A 194 -11.30 37.50 2.81
CA PHE A 194 -10.46 36.76 3.73
C PHE A 194 -9.73 35.60 3.05
N TYR A 195 -10.46 34.78 2.26
CA TYR A 195 -9.88 33.69 1.47
C TYR A 195 -8.77 34.19 0.53
N ALA A 196 -8.98 35.33 -0.14
CA ALA A 196 -7.97 35.93 -1.03
C ALA A 196 -6.70 36.31 -0.26
N LYS A 197 -6.83 36.93 0.92
CA LYS A 197 -5.68 37.26 1.80
C LYS A 197 -4.92 36.01 2.26
N VAL A 198 -5.63 34.94 2.63
CA VAL A 198 -4.99 33.67 3.01
C VAL A 198 -4.22 33.10 1.82
N LYS A 199 -4.84 33.09 0.64
CA LYS A 199 -4.19 32.61 -0.58
C LYS A 199 -2.93 33.40 -0.92
N GLU A 200 -2.97 34.72 -0.78
CA GLU A 200 -1.82 35.60 -0.98
C GLU A 200 -0.69 35.30 0.02
N ALA A 201 -1.02 35.11 1.29
CA ALA A 201 -0.04 34.75 2.32
C ALA A 201 0.62 33.38 2.07
N TYR A 202 -0.05 32.45 1.40
CA TYR A 202 0.55 31.17 1.00
C TYR A 202 1.33 31.24 -0.33
N ALA A 203 1.14 32.31 -1.11
CA ALA A 203 1.90 32.54 -2.35
C ALA A 203 3.19 33.34 -2.11
N ASP A 204 3.32 33.97 -0.94
CA ASP A 204 4.49 34.71 -0.51
C ASP A 204 5.44 33.79 0.28
N ASP A 205 6.59 33.44 -0.31
CA ASP A 205 7.60 32.58 0.33
C ASP A 205 8.12 33.17 1.66
N ASP A 206 8.13 34.51 1.80
CA ASP A 206 8.53 35.18 3.03
C ASP A 206 7.49 35.04 4.15
N SER A 207 6.27 34.64 3.82
CA SER A 207 5.20 34.36 4.78
C SER A 207 5.21 32.90 5.28
N LEU A 208 6.07 32.04 4.71
CA LEU A 208 6.12 30.61 4.99
C LEU A 208 7.32 30.17 5.84
N THR A 209 7.13 29.13 6.63
CA THR A 209 8.21 28.36 7.25
C THR A 209 8.83 27.42 6.20
N LYS A 210 10.00 26.86 6.50
CA LYS A 210 10.67 25.89 5.61
C LYS A 210 9.80 24.66 5.27
N ASP A 211 8.81 24.36 6.11
CA ASP A 211 7.90 23.22 5.95
C ASP A 211 6.62 23.59 5.18
N GLY A 212 6.54 24.81 4.61
CA GLY A 212 5.38 25.27 3.83
C GLY A 212 4.18 25.72 4.66
N ASN A 213 4.34 25.89 5.98
CA ASN A 213 3.29 26.42 6.86
C ASN A 213 3.42 27.94 6.99
N LEU A 214 2.32 28.65 7.28
CA LEU A 214 2.40 30.09 7.59
C LEU A 214 3.21 30.34 8.86
N LYS A 215 4.07 31.37 8.83
CA LYS A 215 4.78 31.85 10.01
C LYS A 215 3.78 32.31 11.09
N LYS A 216 4.20 32.18 12.36
CA LYS A 216 3.32 32.36 13.53
C LYS A 216 2.68 33.75 13.59
N ASP A 217 3.43 34.77 13.23
CA ASP A 217 3.02 36.18 13.16
C ASP A 217 2.03 36.44 12.02
N VAL A 218 2.28 35.89 10.83
CA VAL A 218 1.36 35.97 9.68
C VAL A 218 0.03 35.26 10.00
N ARG A 219 0.10 34.07 10.59
CA ARG A 219 -1.08 33.33 11.05
C ARG A 219 -1.86 34.09 12.11
N ALA A 220 -1.19 34.70 13.10
CA ALA A 220 -1.85 35.47 14.14
C ALA A 220 -2.58 36.70 13.57
N LYS A 221 -1.98 37.37 12.58
CA LYS A 221 -2.60 38.49 11.87
C LYS A 221 -3.85 38.04 11.09
N LEU A 222 -3.78 36.92 10.37
CA LEU A 222 -4.94 36.37 9.64
C LEU A 222 -6.08 35.97 10.59
N ILE A 223 -5.78 35.37 11.74
CA ILE A 223 -6.80 35.05 12.75
C ILE A 223 -7.45 36.32 13.28
N LYS A 224 -6.67 37.37 13.54
CA LYS A 224 -7.19 38.67 13.98
C LYS A 224 -8.11 39.29 12.91
N ASP A 225 -7.65 39.35 11.65
CA ASP A 225 -8.43 39.86 10.52
C ASP A 225 -9.74 39.08 10.32
N LEU A 226 -9.73 37.77 10.57
CA LEU A 226 -10.93 36.95 10.53
C LEU A 226 -11.89 37.30 11.66
N LEU A 227 -11.41 37.52 12.88
CA LEU A 227 -12.27 37.84 14.02
C LEU A 227 -12.81 39.27 13.97
N GLU A 228 -12.10 40.21 13.35
CA GLU A 228 -12.54 41.61 13.18
C GLU A 228 -13.45 41.81 11.97
N GLY A 229 -13.44 40.89 11.00
CA GLY A 229 -14.24 40.95 9.78
C GLY A 229 -15.65 40.33 9.88
N TRP A 230 -16.04 39.87 11.08
CA TRP A 230 -17.29 39.15 11.36
C TRP A 230 -18.10 39.85 12.45
#